data_AF-A0A952FFN8-F1
#
_entry.id   AF-A0A952FFN8-F1
#
_cell.length_a   1.000
_cell.length_b   1.000
_cell.length_c   1.000
_cell.angle_alpha   90.00
_cell.angle_beta   90.00
_cell.angle_gamma   90.00
#
_symmetry.space_group_name_H-M   'P 1'
#
loop_
_entity.id
_entity.type
_entity.pdbx_description
1 polymer ?
#
loop_
_entity_poly.entity_id
_entity_poly.type
_entity_poly.pdbx_seq_one_letter_code
_entity_poly.pdbx_strand_id
1 'polypeptide(L)'
;APKAKIDPAVLKDMREKSSAIVQEALKRLEHEVGEGHGKSTPKVAADLRQALKENIRNIDSKLEAAAHAALTAAGELEGWQRWRADQIREELVVKAEALVAKPLGGRKQQEALRAMREQWKTSDQGGTPNHALWKRFDDACNEAHKVVEAWLEKVKEQSEAVKAERKLLIDEVLAWAEANKGNTDWKHHIRSLNGFVEKWREAGHLGEKAFAEIQPVWKAAMETADAALTAARTESIARRKAMIEEANVLGAEPQLRIDAVKSLQQRWQHEAQAVPIERKQEQKMWDAFRKPIDDAFQRKTAEREKAAAALGEYDRMVLEASKAVEAATASGDVQKI
;
A
#
# COMPACT_ATOMS: atom_id res chain seq x y z
N ALA A 1 -4.21 -3.90 -95.51
CA ALA A 1 -4.87 -2.63 -95.18
C ALA A 1 -3.83 -1.62 -94.72
N PRO A 2 -3.78 -0.39 -95.27
CA PRO A 2 -2.86 0.63 -94.78
C PRO A 2 -3.23 0.98 -93.34
N LYS A 3 -2.26 1.03 -92.42
CA LYS A 3 -2.50 1.50 -91.06
C LYS A 3 -3.04 2.93 -91.16
N ALA A 4 -4.26 3.15 -90.69
CA ALA A 4 -4.84 4.49 -90.60
C ALA A 4 -3.84 5.38 -89.85
N LYS A 5 -3.37 6.46 -90.51
CA LYS A 5 -2.54 7.46 -89.87
C LYS A 5 -3.42 8.15 -88.83
N ILE A 6 -3.21 7.82 -87.56
CA ILE A 6 -3.87 8.49 -86.44
C ILE A 6 -3.54 9.98 -86.56
N ASP A 7 -4.56 10.83 -86.39
CA ASP A 7 -4.42 12.28 -86.43
C ASP A 7 -3.32 12.74 -85.45
N PRO A 8 -2.34 13.56 -85.87
CA PRO A 8 -1.31 14.13 -85.00
C PRO A 8 -1.85 14.77 -83.72
N ALA A 9 -3.05 15.38 -83.76
CA ALA A 9 -3.69 15.97 -82.58
C ALA A 9 -4.18 14.89 -81.59
N VAL A 10 -4.73 13.79 -82.11
CA VAL A 10 -5.19 12.63 -81.31
C VAL A 10 -3.99 11.88 -80.71
N LEU A 11 -2.89 11.73 -81.46
CA LEU A 11 -1.65 11.16 -80.94
C LEU A 11 -1.04 12.01 -79.83
N LYS A 12 -1.10 13.34 -79.96
CA LYS A 12 -0.62 14.26 -78.94
C LYS A 12 -1.45 14.15 -77.65
N ASP A 13 -2.78 14.16 -77.76
CA ASP A 13 -3.69 13.99 -76.62
C ASP A 13 -3.53 12.61 -75.93
N MET A 14 -3.34 11.54 -76.72
CA MET A 14 -3.05 10.21 -76.17
C MET A 14 -1.72 10.16 -75.40
N ARG A 15 -0.67 10.83 -75.89
CA ARG A 15 0.63 10.95 -75.20
C ARG A 15 0.52 11.78 -73.93
N GLU A 16 -0.18 12.90 -73.98
CA GLU A 16 -0.39 13.77 -72.80
C GLU A 16 -1.16 13.03 -71.70
N LYS A 17 -2.21 12.28 -72.05
CA LYS A 17 -2.97 11.43 -71.11
C LYS A 17 -2.11 10.28 -70.54
N SER A 18 -1.36 9.59 -71.40
CA SER A 18 -0.47 8.50 -70.99
C SER A 18 0.61 8.99 -70.02
N SER A 19 1.21 10.15 -70.30
CA SER A 19 2.19 10.79 -69.42
C SER A 19 1.58 11.26 -68.10
N ALA A 20 0.37 11.82 -68.10
CA ALA A 20 -0.31 12.23 -66.87
C ALA A 20 -0.58 11.06 -65.92
N ILE A 21 -1.05 9.92 -66.45
CA ILE A 21 -1.33 8.70 -65.67
C ILE A 21 -0.04 8.17 -65.01
N VAL A 22 1.06 8.07 -65.77
CA VAL A 22 2.34 7.57 -65.25
C VAL A 22 2.95 8.58 -64.26
N GLN A 23 2.84 9.89 -64.51
CA GLN A 23 3.32 10.93 -63.59
C GLN A 23 2.56 10.91 -62.26
N GLU A 24 1.25 10.68 -62.27
CA GLU A 24 0.46 10.59 -61.05
C GLU A 24 0.85 9.36 -60.23
N ALA A 25 0.97 8.19 -60.87
CA ALA A 25 1.42 6.96 -60.20
C ALA A 25 2.87 7.09 -59.66
N LEU A 26 3.75 7.76 -60.40
CA LEU A 26 5.12 8.05 -60.00
C LEU A 26 5.17 8.91 -58.73
N LYS A 27 4.44 10.04 -58.72
CA LYS A 27 4.37 10.94 -57.57
C LYS A 27 3.89 10.23 -56.30
N ARG A 28 2.91 9.32 -56.43
CA ARG A 28 2.42 8.53 -55.30
C ARG A 28 3.51 7.60 -54.76
N LEU A 29 4.28 6.94 -55.63
CA LEU A 29 5.38 6.08 -55.19
C LEU A 29 6.52 6.89 -54.55
N GLU A 30 6.89 8.02 -55.15
CA GLU A 30 7.94 8.91 -54.62
C GLU A 30 7.56 9.46 -53.24
N HIS A 31 6.28 9.81 -53.04
CA HIS A 31 5.78 10.25 -51.74
C HIS A 31 5.90 9.13 -50.68
N GLU A 32 5.45 7.92 -50.99
CA GLU A 32 5.52 6.75 -50.10
C GLU A 32 6.97 6.32 -49.77
N VAL A 33 7.87 6.41 -50.76
CA VAL A 33 9.30 6.16 -50.57
C VAL A 33 9.93 7.26 -49.71
N GLY A 34 9.56 8.53 -49.94
CA GLY A 34 10.04 9.68 -49.16
C GLY A 34 9.58 9.67 -47.70
N GLU A 35 8.43 9.06 -47.41
CA GLU A 35 7.92 8.86 -46.04
C GLU A 35 8.47 7.59 -45.35
N GLY A 36 9.37 6.84 -46.00
CA GLY A 36 10.09 5.73 -45.37
C GLY A 36 9.46 4.36 -45.51
N HIS A 37 8.71 4.11 -46.60
CA HIS A 37 8.10 2.82 -46.95
C HIS A 37 6.96 2.40 -46.01
N GLY A 38 5.77 2.94 -46.28
CA GLY A 38 4.54 2.53 -45.60
C GLY A 38 4.03 1.16 -46.05
N LYS A 39 3.02 0.63 -45.33
CA LYS A 39 2.33 -0.63 -45.70
C LYS A 39 1.67 -0.58 -47.09
N SER A 40 1.44 0.62 -47.64
CA SER A 40 0.85 0.89 -48.95
C SER A 40 1.87 0.83 -50.10
N THR A 41 3.16 1.02 -49.83
CA THR A 41 4.16 1.17 -50.90
C THR A 41 4.27 -0.05 -51.84
N PRO A 42 4.14 -1.32 -51.41
CA PRO A 42 4.12 -2.45 -52.35
C PRO A 42 2.98 -2.37 -53.36
N LYS A 43 1.81 -1.91 -52.93
CA LYS A 43 0.64 -1.67 -53.79
C LYS A 43 0.90 -0.50 -54.74
N VAL A 44 1.40 0.62 -54.22
CA VAL A 44 1.71 1.81 -55.06
C VAL A 44 2.80 1.51 -56.09
N ALA A 45 3.80 0.67 -55.73
CA ALA A 45 4.79 0.17 -56.67
C ALA A 45 4.19 -0.77 -57.72
N ALA A 46 3.21 -1.60 -57.37
CA ALA A 46 2.47 -2.43 -58.32
C ALA A 46 1.61 -1.57 -59.28
N ASP A 47 0.95 -0.54 -58.75
CA ASP A 47 0.15 0.41 -59.53
C ASP A 47 1.02 1.16 -60.56
N LEU A 48 2.23 1.60 -60.17
CA LEU A 48 3.18 2.23 -61.10
C LEU A 48 3.68 1.24 -62.17
N ARG A 49 3.97 -0.03 -61.82
CA ARG A 49 4.33 -1.06 -62.81
C ARG A 49 3.20 -1.31 -63.81
N GLN A 50 1.95 -1.31 -63.36
CA GLN A 50 0.78 -1.46 -64.23
C GLN A 50 0.59 -0.24 -65.14
N ALA A 51 0.70 0.98 -64.58
CA ALA A 51 0.62 2.23 -65.35
C ALA A 51 1.70 2.29 -66.44
N LEU A 52 2.94 1.87 -66.13
CA LEU A 52 4.01 1.76 -67.12
C LEU A 52 3.65 0.74 -68.21
N LYS A 53 3.22 -0.47 -67.83
CA LYS A 53 2.88 -1.54 -68.78
C LYS A 53 1.84 -1.10 -69.83
N GLU A 54 0.85 -0.30 -69.41
CA GLU A 54 -0.24 0.18 -70.27
C GLU A 54 0.18 1.37 -71.15
N ASN A 55 1.09 2.21 -70.67
CA ASN A 55 1.36 3.54 -71.27
C ASN A 55 2.77 3.71 -71.86
N ILE A 56 3.68 2.74 -71.70
CA ILE A 56 5.11 2.84 -72.08
C ILE A 56 5.36 3.28 -73.53
N ARG A 57 4.48 2.91 -74.47
CA ARG A 57 4.62 3.26 -75.89
C ARG A 57 4.34 4.74 -76.19
N ASN A 58 3.75 5.47 -75.24
CA ASN A 58 3.22 6.81 -75.42
C ASN A 58 3.82 7.84 -74.46
N ILE A 59 4.84 7.48 -73.68
CA ILE A 59 5.56 8.39 -72.78
C ILE A 59 6.95 8.73 -73.32
N ASP A 60 7.56 9.80 -72.82
CA ASP A 60 8.94 10.14 -73.14
C ASP A 60 9.95 9.34 -72.29
N SER A 61 11.18 9.24 -72.79
CA SER A 61 12.24 8.44 -72.15
C SER A 61 12.66 8.97 -70.78
N LYS A 62 12.46 10.25 -70.49
CA LYS A 62 12.80 10.84 -69.19
C LYS A 62 11.79 10.40 -68.13
N LEU A 63 10.49 10.39 -68.46
CA LEU A 63 9.44 9.89 -67.57
C LEU A 63 9.56 8.39 -67.32
N GLU A 64 9.88 7.61 -68.37
CA GLU A 64 10.16 6.17 -68.25
C GLU A 64 11.34 5.90 -67.30
N ALA A 65 12.46 6.60 -67.50
CA ALA A 65 13.64 6.46 -66.65
C ALA A 65 13.37 6.84 -65.18
N ALA A 66 12.60 7.92 -64.93
CA ALA A 66 12.21 8.33 -63.58
C ALA A 66 11.33 7.28 -62.88
N ALA A 67 10.39 6.67 -63.61
CA ALA A 67 9.53 5.64 -63.07
C ALA A 67 10.30 4.36 -62.72
N HIS A 68 11.25 3.94 -63.57
CA HIS A 68 12.15 2.83 -63.24
C HIS A 68 13.05 3.13 -62.04
N ALA A 69 13.60 4.34 -61.94
CA ALA A 69 14.42 4.75 -60.79
C ALA A 69 13.63 4.69 -59.47
N ALA A 70 12.39 5.18 -59.46
CA ALA A 70 11.52 5.13 -58.29
C ALA A 70 11.15 3.69 -57.88
N LEU A 71 10.91 2.80 -58.86
CA LEU A 71 10.66 1.38 -58.60
C LEU A 71 11.88 0.65 -58.02
N THR A 72 13.09 1.00 -58.48
CA THR A 72 14.34 0.47 -57.92
C THR A 72 14.53 0.95 -56.48
N ALA A 73 14.38 2.26 -56.22
CA ALA A 73 14.49 2.83 -54.88
C ALA A 73 13.49 2.21 -53.89
N ALA A 74 12.24 1.99 -54.32
CA ALA A 74 11.24 1.29 -53.51
C ALA A 74 11.64 -0.16 -53.20
N GLY A 75 12.22 -0.89 -54.17
CA GLY A 75 12.67 -2.27 -53.99
C GLY A 75 13.89 -2.39 -53.07
N GLU A 76 14.83 -1.45 -53.13
CA GLU A 76 15.99 -1.39 -52.22
C GLU A 76 15.55 -1.14 -50.76
N LEU A 77 14.59 -0.22 -50.58
CA LEU A 77 14.01 0.11 -49.27
C LEU A 77 13.26 -1.09 -48.67
N GLU A 78 12.53 -1.84 -49.49
CA GLU A 78 11.86 -3.09 -49.11
C GLU A 78 12.87 -4.17 -48.68
N GLY A 79 13.96 -4.33 -49.44
CA GLY A 79 15.05 -5.24 -49.10
C GLY A 79 15.72 -4.87 -47.77
N TRP A 80 15.95 -3.58 -47.53
CA TRP A 80 16.54 -3.08 -46.28
C TRP A 80 15.61 -3.27 -45.07
N GLN A 81 14.31 -3.01 -45.21
CA GLN A 81 13.33 -3.27 -44.14
C GLN A 81 13.22 -4.75 -43.80
N ARG A 82 13.21 -5.65 -44.80
CA ARG A 82 13.22 -7.10 -44.57
C ARG A 82 14.49 -7.54 -43.85
N TRP A 83 15.65 -7.07 -44.30
CA TRP A 83 16.93 -7.36 -43.64
C TRP A 83 16.92 -6.87 -42.19
N ARG A 84 16.45 -5.64 -41.94
CA ARG A 84 16.35 -5.10 -40.58
C ARG A 84 15.39 -5.90 -39.70
N ALA A 85 14.25 -6.34 -40.23
CA ALA A 85 13.30 -7.18 -39.52
C ALA A 85 13.91 -8.55 -39.18
N ASP A 86 14.63 -9.18 -40.10
CA ASP A 86 15.33 -10.44 -39.85
C ASP A 86 16.46 -10.28 -38.82
N GLN A 87 17.19 -9.17 -38.83
CA GLN A 87 18.18 -8.87 -37.76
C GLN A 87 17.51 -8.79 -36.38
N ILE A 88 16.35 -8.13 -36.27
CA ILE A 88 15.62 -8.08 -35.00
C ILE A 88 15.12 -9.48 -34.59
N ARG A 89 14.62 -10.28 -35.54
CA ARG A 89 14.22 -11.67 -35.28
C ARG A 89 15.38 -12.52 -34.80
N GLU A 90 16.55 -12.42 -35.43
CA GLU A 90 17.78 -13.10 -35.01
C GLU A 90 18.19 -12.69 -33.60
N GLU A 91 18.20 -11.39 -33.29
CA GLU A 91 18.47 -10.89 -31.94
C GLU A 91 17.46 -11.44 -30.91
N LEU A 92 16.17 -11.54 -31.26
CA LEU A 92 15.13 -12.11 -30.40
C LEU A 92 15.32 -13.61 -30.18
N VAL A 93 15.71 -14.36 -31.20
CA VAL A 93 16.08 -15.79 -31.08
C VAL A 93 17.24 -15.94 -30.09
N VAL A 94 18.32 -15.19 -30.28
CA VAL A 94 19.49 -15.23 -29.39
C VAL A 94 19.12 -14.88 -27.95
N LYS A 95 18.27 -13.86 -27.75
CA LYS A 95 17.77 -13.48 -26.42
C LYS A 95 16.92 -14.60 -25.79
N ALA A 96 16.03 -15.23 -26.55
CA ALA A 96 15.21 -16.33 -26.06
C ALA A 96 16.06 -17.57 -25.71
N GLU A 97 17.00 -17.96 -26.57
CA GLU A 97 17.95 -19.06 -26.32
C GLU A 97 18.82 -18.77 -25.09
N ALA A 98 19.25 -17.51 -24.88
CA ALA A 98 19.98 -17.10 -23.69
C ALA A 98 19.15 -17.23 -22.39
N LEU A 99 17.83 -16.99 -22.44
CA LEU A 99 16.95 -17.21 -21.28
C LEU A 99 16.79 -18.69 -20.94
N VAL A 100 16.85 -19.58 -21.95
CA VAL A 100 16.86 -21.03 -21.71
C VAL A 100 18.17 -21.44 -21.01
N ALA A 101 19.30 -20.95 -21.52
CA ALA A 101 20.61 -21.27 -20.95
C ALA A 101 20.83 -20.67 -19.56
N LYS A 102 20.32 -19.45 -19.33
CA LYS A 102 20.42 -18.73 -18.06
C LYS A 102 19.06 -18.12 -17.70
N PRO A 103 18.20 -18.90 -17.03
CA PRO A 103 16.90 -18.42 -16.58
C PRO A 103 17.03 -17.22 -15.64
N LEU A 104 16.02 -16.35 -15.69
CA LEU A 104 15.84 -15.25 -14.75
C LEU A 104 14.89 -15.68 -13.61
N GLY A 105 14.71 -14.83 -12.60
CA GLY A 105 13.65 -15.06 -11.61
C GLY A 105 12.27 -15.06 -12.28
N GLY A 106 11.35 -15.93 -11.85
CA GLY A 106 10.12 -16.27 -12.58
C GLY A 106 9.30 -15.06 -13.08
N ARG A 107 9.08 -14.05 -12.23
CA ARG A 107 8.39 -12.80 -12.64
C ARG A 107 9.12 -12.05 -13.76
N LYS A 108 10.44 -11.85 -13.61
CA LYS A 108 11.26 -11.16 -14.63
C LYS A 108 11.29 -11.95 -15.93
N GLN A 109 11.35 -13.27 -15.85
CA GLN A 109 11.33 -14.14 -17.01
C GLN A 109 9.98 -14.07 -17.75
N GLN A 110 8.86 -14.07 -17.01
CA GLN A 110 7.52 -13.89 -17.58
C GLN A 110 7.38 -12.55 -18.32
N GLU A 111 7.83 -11.46 -17.70
CA GLU A 111 7.80 -10.12 -18.30
C GLU A 111 8.69 -10.05 -19.56
N ALA A 112 9.89 -10.64 -19.52
CA ALA A 112 10.80 -10.70 -20.66
C ALA A 112 10.21 -11.51 -21.84
N LEU A 113 9.62 -12.68 -21.57
CA LEU A 113 8.97 -13.50 -22.60
C LEU A 113 7.80 -12.75 -23.26
N ARG A 114 6.97 -12.06 -22.47
CA ARG A 114 5.87 -11.23 -23.01
C ARG A 114 6.39 -10.12 -23.91
N ALA A 115 7.41 -9.38 -23.45
CA ALA A 115 8.01 -8.30 -24.22
C ALA A 115 8.61 -8.79 -25.54
N MET A 116 9.31 -9.93 -25.53
CA MET A 116 9.90 -10.51 -26.75
C MET A 116 8.82 -10.97 -27.74
N ARG A 117 7.72 -11.58 -27.28
CA ARG A 117 6.61 -11.97 -28.17
C ARG A 117 5.93 -10.75 -28.82
N GLU A 118 5.76 -9.66 -28.09
CA GLU A 118 5.24 -8.41 -28.66
C GLU A 118 6.23 -7.74 -29.64
N GLN A 119 7.53 -7.77 -29.34
CA GLN A 119 8.57 -7.28 -30.26
C GLN A 119 8.59 -8.11 -31.54
N TRP A 120 8.51 -9.44 -31.44
CA TRP A 120 8.40 -10.32 -32.60
C TRP A 120 7.20 -9.96 -33.47
N LYS A 121 6.02 -9.84 -32.86
CA LYS A 121 4.78 -9.46 -33.54
C LYS A 121 4.91 -8.11 -34.25
N THR A 122 5.67 -7.17 -33.69
CA THR A 122 5.93 -5.86 -34.29
C THR A 122 6.85 -5.98 -35.51
N SER A 123 7.94 -6.73 -35.39
CA SER A 123 8.89 -6.99 -36.49
C SER A 123 8.27 -7.80 -37.64
N ASP A 124 7.20 -8.55 -37.36
CA ASP A 124 6.49 -9.34 -38.36
C ASP A 124 5.44 -8.53 -39.15
N GLN A 125 5.20 -7.26 -38.80
CA GLN A 125 4.27 -6.43 -39.56
C GLN A 125 4.89 -5.94 -40.87
N GLY A 126 4.47 -6.52 -42.00
CA GLY A 126 4.78 -6.01 -43.34
C GLY A 126 6.00 -6.64 -44.02
N GLY A 127 6.67 -7.61 -43.39
CA GLY A 127 7.74 -8.41 -44.02
C GLY A 127 7.28 -9.82 -44.41
N THR A 128 8.00 -10.47 -45.32
CA THR A 128 7.80 -11.90 -45.60
C THR A 128 8.13 -12.73 -44.35
N PRO A 129 7.27 -13.68 -43.94
CA PRO A 129 7.52 -14.48 -42.75
C PRO A 129 8.78 -15.33 -42.85
N ASN A 130 9.63 -15.29 -41.82
CA ASN A 130 10.77 -16.21 -41.69
C ASN A 130 10.39 -17.36 -40.74
N HIS A 131 9.82 -18.42 -41.31
CA HIS A 131 9.31 -19.55 -40.53
C HIS A 131 10.42 -20.29 -39.74
N ALA A 132 11.64 -20.33 -40.25
CA ALA A 132 12.76 -20.99 -39.57
C ALA A 132 13.14 -20.25 -38.29
N LEU A 133 13.28 -18.90 -38.37
CA LEU A 133 13.55 -18.09 -37.19
C LEU A 133 12.38 -18.11 -36.20
N TRP A 134 11.14 -18.05 -36.70
CA TRP A 134 9.95 -18.15 -35.83
C TRP A 134 9.93 -19.44 -35.04
N LYS A 135 10.16 -20.58 -35.69
CA LYS A 135 10.17 -21.88 -35.01
C LYS A 135 11.21 -21.91 -33.90
N ARG A 136 12.45 -21.48 -34.18
CA ARG A 136 13.53 -21.42 -33.17
C ARG A 136 13.17 -20.50 -32.00
N PHE A 137 12.61 -19.33 -32.31
CA PHE A 137 12.20 -18.37 -31.29
C PHE A 137 11.08 -18.92 -30.40
N ASP A 138 10.04 -19.50 -31.01
CA ASP A 138 8.90 -20.05 -30.28
C ASP A 138 9.30 -21.26 -29.44
N ASP A 139 10.12 -22.17 -29.98
CA ASP A 139 10.67 -23.32 -29.25
C ASP A 139 11.47 -22.84 -28.02
N ALA A 140 12.36 -21.85 -28.18
CA ALA A 140 13.13 -21.29 -27.07
C ALA A 140 12.24 -20.57 -26.03
N CYS A 141 11.22 -19.83 -26.49
CA CYS A 141 10.27 -19.15 -25.62
C CYS A 141 9.39 -20.15 -24.84
N ASN A 142 8.98 -21.25 -25.46
CA ASN A 142 8.21 -22.32 -24.82
C ASN A 142 9.07 -23.06 -23.78
N GLU A 143 10.34 -23.35 -24.10
CA GLU A 143 11.26 -23.96 -23.15
C GLU A 143 11.54 -23.05 -21.94
N ALA A 144 11.80 -21.76 -22.19
CA ALA A 144 11.95 -20.77 -21.13
C ALA A 144 10.66 -20.56 -20.32
N HIS A 145 9.48 -20.81 -20.90
CA HIS A 145 8.20 -20.67 -20.19
C HIS A 145 8.04 -21.71 -19.07
N LYS A 146 8.60 -22.92 -19.21
CA LYS A 146 8.53 -23.97 -18.17
C LYS A 146 9.06 -23.52 -16.81
N VAL A 147 10.08 -22.65 -16.79
CA VAL A 147 10.61 -22.05 -15.55
C VAL A 147 9.57 -21.13 -14.89
N VAL A 148 8.80 -20.39 -15.71
CA VAL A 148 7.72 -19.54 -15.23
C VAL A 148 6.58 -20.40 -14.67
N GLU A 149 6.22 -21.48 -15.34
CA GLU A 149 5.19 -22.42 -14.87
C GLU A 149 5.55 -23.01 -13.50
N ALA A 150 6.76 -23.55 -13.35
CA ALA A 150 7.24 -24.08 -12.07
C ALA A 150 7.28 -23.00 -10.97
N TRP A 151 7.65 -21.77 -11.31
CA TRP A 151 7.60 -20.64 -10.37
C TRP A 151 6.17 -20.28 -9.95
N LEU A 152 5.22 -20.25 -10.89
CA LEU A 152 3.82 -19.96 -10.61
C LEU A 152 3.19 -21.04 -9.71
N GLU A 153 3.52 -22.31 -9.95
CA GLU A 153 3.11 -23.42 -9.09
C GLU A 153 3.64 -23.22 -7.67
N LYS A 154 4.93 -22.93 -7.52
CA LYS A 154 5.53 -22.64 -6.20
C LYS A 154 4.89 -21.43 -5.50
N VAL A 155 4.59 -20.36 -6.24
CA VAL A 155 3.90 -19.17 -5.69
C VAL A 155 2.51 -19.54 -5.19
N LYS A 156 1.78 -20.37 -5.96
CA LYS A 156 0.46 -20.87 -5.56
C LYS A 156 0.55 -21.73 -4.31
N GLU A 157 1.48 -22.68 -4.26
CA GLU A 157 1.73 -23.53 -3.08
C GLU A 157 2.05 -22.69 -1.83
N GLN A 158 2.95 -21.70 -1.96
CA GLN A 158 3.29 -20.79 -0.87
C GLN A 158 2.07 -19.99 -0.40
N SER A 159 1.24 -19.50 -1.31
CA SER A 159 0.01 -18.78 -0.98
C SER A 159 -0.99 -19.67 -0.24
N GLU A 160 -1.16 -20.93 -0.65
CA GLU A 160 -2.05 -21.87 0.02
C GLU A 160 -1.50 -22.28 1.40
N ALA A 161 -0.18 -22.48 1.53
CA ALA A 161 0.46 -22.76 2.81
C ALA A 161 0.25 -21.61 3.80
N VAL A 162 0.47 -20.37 3.38
CA VAL A 162 0.20 -19.17 4.21
C VAL A 162 -1.28 -19.07 4.58
N LYS A 163 -2.20 -19.36 3.64
CA LYS A 163 -3.64 -19.35 3.91
C LYS A 163 -4.00 -20.42 4.96
N ALA A 164 -3.39 -21.59 4.88
CA ALA A 164 -3.59 -22.67 5.85
C ALA A 164 -3.02 -22.32 7.22
N GLU A 165 -1.80 -21.79 7.30
CA GLU A 165 -1.16 -21.36 8.55
C GLU A 165 -2.00 -20.30 9.27
N ARG A 166 -2.50 -19.30 8.54
CA ARG A 166 -3.36 -18.25 9.11
C ARG A 166 -4.70 -18.81 9.61
N LYS A 167 -5.25 -19.86 8.97
CA LYS A 167 -6.46 -20.54 9.47
C LYS A 167 -6.17 -21.31 10.75
N LEU A 168 -5.06 -22.04 10.80
CA LEU A 168 -4.64 -22.73 12.02
C LEU A 168 -4.44 -21.75 13.18
N LEU A 169 -3.84 -20.59 12.91
CA LEU A 169 -3.68 -19.54 13.92
C LEU A 169 -5.03 -19.01 14.44
N ILE A 170 -6.05 -18.91 13.59
CA ILE A 170 -7.43 -18.56 14.01
C ILE A 170 -7.99 -19.64 14.94
N ASP A 171 -7.84 -20.90 14.56
CA ASP A 171 -8.30 -22.04 15.38
C ASP A 171 -7.56 -22.08 16.73
N GLU A 172 -6.25 -21.81 16.75
CA GLU A 172 -5.45 -21.66 17.97
C GLU A 172 -5.97 -20.54 18.87
N VAL A 173 -6.32 -19.37 18.31
CA VAL A 173 -6.88 -18.25 19.08
C VAL A 173 -8.22 -18.64 19.71
N LEU A 174 -9.11 -19.29 18.95
CA LEU A 174 -10.41 -19.72 19.46
C LEU A 174 -10.28 -20.80 20.54
N ALA A 175 -9.41 -21.79 20.34
CA ALA A 175 -9.13 -22.82 21.33
C ALA A 175 -8.51 -22.22 22.61
N TRP A 176 -7.58 -21.27 22.46
CA TRP A 176 -7.00 -20.54 23.59
C TRP A 176 -8.06 -19.74 24.34
N ALA A 177 -8.98 -19.07 23.62
CA ALA A 177 -10.05 -18.29 24.23
C ALA A 177 -10.97 -19.17 25.10
N GLU A 178 -11.37 -20.35 24.61
CA GLU A 178 -12.22 -21.25 25.38
C GLU A 178 -11.47 -21.83 26.59
N ALA A 179 -10.21 -22.24 26.43
CA ALA A 179 -9.40 -22.75 27.52
C ALA A 179 -9.13 -21.71 28.63
N ASN A 180 -9.11 -20.42 28.29
CA ASN A 180 -8.82 -19.33 29.21
C ASN A 180 -10.07 -18.53 29.63
N LYS A 181 -11.27 -19.01 29.32
CA LYS A 181 -12.53 -18.30 29.60
C LYS A 181 -12.73 -17.94 31.07
N GLY A 182 -12.25 -18.78 31.99
CA GLY A 182 -12.29 -18.55 33.44
C GLY A 182 -10.99 -18.01 34.03
N ASN A 183 -9.97 -17.78 33.22
CA ASN A 183 -8.67 -17.28 33.69
C ASN A 183 -8.75 -15.77 33.90
N THR A 184 -8.37 -15.31 35.09
CA THR A 184 -8.35 -13.89 35.45
C THR A 184 -6.94 -13.32 35.54
N ASP A 185 -5.91 -14.06 35.11
CA ASP A 185 -4.57 -13.50 34.90
C ASP A 185 -4.56 -12.62 33.65
N TRP A 186 -5.03 -11.38 33.82
CA TRP A 186 -5.15 -10.43 32.72
C TRP A 186 -3.79 -10.08 32.08
N LYS A 187 -2.68 -10.21 32.80
CA LYS A 187 -1.34 -10.02 32.22
C LYS A 187 -0.98 -11.17 31.29
N HIS A 188 -1.35 -12.40 31.64
CA HIS A 188 -1.25 -13.54 30.73
C HIS A 188 -2.11 -13.36 29.48
N HIS A 189 -3.37 -12.91 29.64
CA HIS A 189 -4.24 -12.61 28.49
C HIS A 189 -3.60 -11.60 27.55
N ILE A 190 -3.16 -10.44 28.07
CA ILE A 190 -2.52 -9.39 27.26
C ILE A 190 -1.30 -9.91 26.50
N ARG A 191 -0.41 -10.65 27.18
CA ARG A 191 0.79 -11.21 26.53
C ARG A 191 0.44 -12.20 25.43
N SER A 192 -0.54 -13.07 25.67
CA SER A 192 -0.96 -14.08 24.70
C SER A 192 -1.62 -13.44 23.48
N LEU A 193 -2.55 -12.51 23.68
CA LEU A 193 -3.21 -11.76 22.60
C LEU A 193 -2.20 -10.99 21.74
N ASN A 194 -1.23 -10.31 22.36
CA ASN A 194 -0.16 -9.65 21.61
C ASN A 194 0.69 -10.67 20.83
N GLY A 195 1.01 -11.82 21.42
CA GLY A 195 1.74 -12.89 20.73
C GLY A 195 1.00 -13.41 19.49
N PHE A 196 -0.32 -13.56 19.54
CA PHE A 196 -1.13 -13.94 18.38
C PHE A 196 -1.11 -12.85 17.30
N VAL A 197 -1.18 -11.57 17.68
CA VAL A 197 -1.06 -10.44 16.74
C VAL A 197 0.30 -10.44 16.03
N GLU A 198 1.38 -10.69 16.75
CA GLU A 198 2.71 -10.76 16.15
C GLU A 198 2.83 -11.96 15.19
N LYS A 199 2.41 -13.16 15.61
CA LYS A 199 2.34 -14.34 14.71
C LYS A 199 1.55 -14.05 13.44
N TRP A 200 0.41 -13.36 13.54
CA TRP A 200 -0.42 -13.01 12.39
C TRP A 200 0.28 -12.06 11.41
N ARG A 201 1.11 -11.14 11.92
CA ARG A 201 1.94 -10.24 11.11
C ARG A 201 3.07 -11.00 10.42
N GLU A 202 3.65 -11.98 11.09
CA GLU A 202 4.78 -12.78 10.61
C GLU A 202 4.40 -13.91 9.65
N ALA A 203 3.13 -14.36 9.66
CA ALA A 203 2.60 -15.46 8.83
C ALA A 203 2.49 -15.15 7.32
N GLY A 204 3.50 -14.50 6.71
CA GLY A 204 3.61 -14.30 5.26
C GLY A 204 2.54 -13.42 4.61
N HIS A 205 2.67 -13.19 3.30
CA HIS A 205 1.74 -12.38 2.52
C HIS A 205 0.67 -13.23 1.83
N LEU A 206 -0.56 -12.69 1.74
CA LEU A 206 -1.66 -13.24 0.95
C LEU A 206 -2.08 -12.24 -0.12
N GLY A 207 -2.52 -12.75 -1.27
CA GLY A 207 -3.17 -11.93 -2.28
C GLY A 207 -4.44 -11.26 -1.72
N GLU A 208 -4.76 -10.08 -2.25
CA GLU A 208 -5.82 -9.18 -1.76
C GLU A 208 -7.15 -9.90 -1.51
N LYS A 209 -7.61 -10.72 -2.46
CA LYS A 209 -8.86 -11.47 -2.33
C LYS A 209 -8.83 -12.45 -1.14
N ALA A 210 -7.78 -13.25 -1.02
CA ALA A 210 -7.65 -14.22 0.07
C ALA A 210 -7.50 -13.53 1.43
N PHE A 211 -6.80 -12.39 1.46
CA PHE A 211 -6.68 -11.58 2.68
C PHE A 211 -8.03 -10.99 3.10
N ALA A 212 -8.82 -10.46 2.16
CA ALA A 212 -10.15 -9.91 2.42
C ALA A 212 -11.14 -10.97 2.95
N GLU A 213 -10.99 -12.24 2.55
CA GLU A 213 -11.79 -13.35 3.07
C GLU A 213 -11.42 -13.70 4.52
N ILE A 214 -10.12 -13.74 4.85
CA ILE A 214 -9.65 -14.26 6.15
C ILE A 214 -9.58 -13.18 7.24
N GLN A 215 -9.38 -11.92 6.87
CA GLN A 215 -9.21 -10.83 7.84
C GLN A 215 -10.44 -10.61 8.75
N PRO A 216 -11.69 -10.66 8.27
CA PRO A 216 -12.87 -10.55 9.14
C PRO A 216 -12.96 -11.70 10.15
N VAL A 217 -12.63 -12.92 9.72
CA VAL A 217 -12.67 -14.12 10.58
C VAL A 217 -11.61 -14.02 11.68
N TRP A 218 -10.40 -13.57 11.34
CA TRP A 218 -9.36 -13.27 12.31
C TRP A 218 -9.80 -12.24 13.34
N LYS A 219 -10.41 -11.13 12.90
CA LYS A 219 -10.92 -10.09 13.81
C LYS A 219 -11.95 -10.65 14.78
N ALA A 220 -12.93 -11.42 14.28
CA ALA A 220 -13.96 -12.03 15.12
C ALA A 220 -13.37 -13.00 16.16
N ALA A 221 -12.36 -13.79 15.79
CA ALA A 221 -11.68 -14.68 16.72
C ALA A 221 -10.91 -13.91 17.81
N MET A 222 -10.19 -12.84 17.42
CA MET A 222 -9.49 -11.98 18.39
C MET A 222 -10.46 -11.23 19.30
N GLU A 223 -11.60 -10.76 18.79
CA GLU A 223 -12.66 -10.14 19.60
C GLU A 223 -13.23 -11.13 20.62
N THR A 224 -13.45 -12.39 20.19
CA THR A 224 -13.89 -13.46 21.09
C THR A 224 -12.86 -13.71 22.21
N ALA A 225 -11.57 -13.75 21.86
CA ALA A 225 -10.48 -13.97 22.80
C ALA A 225 -10.26 -12.79 23.78
N ASP A 226 -10.53 -11.55 23.35
CA ASP A 226 -10.39 -10.35 24.18
C ASP A 226 -11.64 -10.01 25.01
N ALA A 227 -12.80 -10.60 24.69
CA ALA A 227 -14.08 -10.25 25.28
C ALA A 227 -14.07 -10.22 26.83
N ALA A 228 -13.49 -11.24 27.47
CA ALA A 228 -13.42 -11.32 28.94
C ALA A 228 -12.53 -10.22 29.55
N LEU A 229 -11.39 -9.91 28.91
CA LEU A 229 -10.51 -8.83 29.35
C LEU A 229 -11.18 -7.47 29.19
N THR A 230 -11.87 -7.24 28.07
CA THR A 230 -12.62 -6.01 27.84
C THR A 230 -13.77 -5.84 28.84
N ALA A 231 -14.49 -6.92 29.17
CA ALA A 231 -15.51 -6.90 30.22
C ALA A 231 -14.90 -6.55 31.59
N ALA A 232 -13.82 -7.23 31.99
CA ALA A 232 -13.14 -6.99 33.26
C ALA A 232 -12.62 -5.55 33.38
N ARG A 233 -12.06 -4.98 32.31
CA ARG A 233 -11.65 -3.57 32.26
C ARG A 233 -12.83 -2.62 32.43
N THR A 234 -13.93 -2.88 31.75
CA THR A 234 -15.17 -2.08 31.86
C THR A 234 -15.68 -2.05 33.29
N GLU A 235 -15.74 -3.21 33.95
CA GLU A 235 -16.15 -3.29 35.35
C GLU A 235 -15.15 -2.62 36.30
N SER A 236 -13.84 -2.81 36.08
CA SER A 236 -12.79 -2.18 36.89
C SER A 236 -12.87 -0.67 36.82
N ILE A 237 -13.08 -0.12 35.62
CA ILE A 237 -13.31 1.30 35.39
C ILE A 237 -14.53 1.79 36.18
N ALA A 238 -15.62 1.03 36.21
CA ALA A 238 -16.80 1.37 37.01
C ALA A 238 -16.51 1.36 38.51
N ARG A 239 -15.80 0.34 39.02
CA ARG A 239 -15.38 0.26 40.43
C ARG A 239 -14.46 1.41 40.82
N ARG A 240 -13.49 1.76 39.98
CA ARG A 240 -12.60 2.92 40.18
C ARG A 240 -13.38 4.23 40.23
N LYS A 241 -14.36 4.43 39.35
CA LYS A 241 -15.26 5.60 39.39
C LYS A 241 -16.06 5.65 40.70
N ALA A 242 -16.61 4.53 41.16
CA ALA A 242 -17.31 4.48 42.46
C ALA A 242 -16.38 4.86 43.62
N MET A 243 -15.13 4.38 43.62
CA MET A 243 -14.13 4.75 44.62
C MET A 243 -13.74 6.23 44.58
N ILE A 244 -13.76 6.87 43.40
CA ILE A 244 -13.57 8.33 43.27
C ILE A 244 -14.73 9.07 43.95
N GLU A 245 -15.97 8.63 43.74
CA GLU A 245 -17.12 9.23 44.42
C GLU A 245 -17.09 9.01 45.94
N GLU A 246 -16.71 7.82 46.41
CA GLU A 246 -16.46 7.56 47.83
C GLU A 246 -15.37 8.50 48.38
N ALA A 247 -14.29 8.74 47.62
CA ALA A 247 -13.22 9.66 47.99
C ALA A 247 -13.71 11.11 48.07
N ASN A 248 -14.60 11.54 47.18
CA ASN A 248 -15.24 12.86 47.22
C ASN A 248 -16.07 13.03 48.50
N VAL A 249 -16.89 12.02 48.85
CA VAL A 249 -17.72 12.05 50.06
C VAL A 249 -16.85 12.10 51.32
N LEU A 250 -15.88 11.20 51.45
CA LEU A 250 -14.95 11.18 52.58
C LEU A 250 -14.12 12.47 52.67
N GLY A 251 -13.69 13.00 51.53
CA GLY A 251 -12.92 14.23 51.44
C GLY A 251 -13.73 15.48 51.80
N ALA A 252 -15.06 15.44 51.70
CA ALA A 252 -15.95 16.54 52.08
C ALA A 252 -16.38 16.49 53.56
N GLU A 253 -16.20 15.38 54.26
CA GLU A 253 -16.55 15.26 55.68
C GLU A 253 -15.82 16.33 56.54
N PRO A 254 -16.49 16.93 57.54
CA PRO A 254 -15.86 17.88 58.45
C PRO A 254 -14.73 17.25 59.28
N GLN A 255 -14.89 15.98 59.68
CA GLN A 255 -13.89 15.23 60.42
C GLN A 255 -13.33 14.11 59.56
N LEU A 256 -12.02 14.17 59.28
CA LEU A 256 -11.36 13.19 58.42
C LEU A 256 -11.22 11.81 59.11
N ARG A 257 -11.96 10.83 58.59
CA ARG A 257 -11.89 9.41 58.99
C ARG A 257 -10.71 8.68 58.34
N ILE A 258 -9.57 8.66 59.04
CA ILE A 258 -8.30 8.13 58.53
C ILE A 258 -8.35 6.63 58.21
N ASP A 259 -9.08 5.86 59.00
CA ASP A 259 -9.32 4.43 58.81
C ASP A 259 -10.10 4.16 57.51
N ALA A 260 -11.18 4.92 57.26
CA ALA A 260 -11.97 4.83 56.03
C ALA A 260 -11.13 5.17 54.80
N VAL A 261 -10.32 6.23 54.87
CA VAL A 261 -9.39 6.61 53.80
C VAL A 261 -8.37 5.49 53.51
N LYS A 262 -7.77 4.89 54.54
CA LYS A 262 -6.83 3.78 54.37
C LYS A 262 -7.48 2.57 53.71
N SER A 263 -8.69 2.20 54.13
CA SER A 263 -9.46 1.11 53.54
C SER A 263 -9.75 1.38 52.04
N LEU A 264 -10.16 2.61 51.72
CA LEU A 264 -10.43 3.02 50.35
C LEU A 264 -9.16 2.98 49.47
N GLN A 265 -8.02 3.45 49.98
CA GLN A 265 -6.73 3.38 49.28
C GLN A 265 -6.27 1.92 49.03
N GLN A 266 -6.48 1.01 49.98
CA GLN A 266 -6.18 -0.41 49.81
C GLN A 266 -7.06 -1.05 48.73
N ARG A 267 -8.37 -0.76 48.73
CA ARG A 267 -9.30 -1.21 47.67
C ARG A 267 -8.86 -0.70 46.30
N TRP A 268 -8.47 0.58 46.20
CA TRP A 268 -7.94 1.15 44.98
C TRP A 268 -6.70 0.40 44.48
N GLN A 269 -5.72 0.17 45.36
CA GLN A 269 -4.47 -0.52 45.01
C GLN A 269 -4.74 -1.95 44.54
N HIS A 270 -5.61 -2.68 45.24
CA HIS A 270 -5.99 -4.04 44.86
C HIS A 270 -6.64 -4.07 43.46
N GLU A 271 -7.60 -3.18 43.20
CA GLU A 271 -8.25 -3.07 41.89
C GLU A 271 -7.25 -2.70 40.78
N ALA A 272 -6.33 -1.78 41.07
CA ALA A 272 -5.30 -1.35 40.13
C ALA A 272 -4.32 -2.46 39.75
N GLN A 273 -3.93 -3.29 40.72
CA GLN A 273 -3.03 -4.43 40.50
C GLN A 273 -3.73 -5.59 39.80
N ALA A 274 -5.01 -5.81 40.11
CA ALA A 274 -5.79 -6.90 39.55
C ALA A 274 -6.04 -6.70 38.06
N VAL A 275 -6.58 -5.55 37.64
CA VAL A 275 -7.02 -5.31 36.25
C VAL A 275 -6.21 -4.18 35.60
N PRO A 276 -5.29 -4.50 34.67
CA PRO A 276 -4.54 -3.50 33.93
C PRO A 276 -5.42 -2.73 32.93
N ILE A 277 -5.40 -1.40 33.00
CA ILE A 277 -6.03 -0.49 32.04
C ILE A 277 -4.98 0.37 31.33
N GLU A 278 -5.41 1.21 30.39
CA GLU A 278 -4.50 2.12 29.68
C GLU A 278 -3.84 3.11 30.66
N ARG A 279 -2.52 3.24 30.59
CA ARG A 279 -1.71 4.08 31.51
C ARG A 279 -2.23 5.52 31.62
N LYS A 280 -2.64 6.13 30.50
CA LYS A 280 -3.16 7.51 30.50
C LYS A 280 -4.49 7.62 31.24
N GLN A 281 -5.38 6.64 31.05
CA GLN A 281 -6.66 6.57 31.75
C GLN A 281 -6.46 6.30 33.24
N GLU A 282 -5.55 5.39 33.58
CA GLU A 282 -5.19 5.10 34.97
C GLU A 282 -4.68 6.34 35.71
N GLN A 283 -3.74 7.08 35.12
CA GLN A 283 -3.22 8.31 35.70
C GLN A 283 -4.35 9.32 35.96
N LYS A 284 -5.21 9.55 34.98
CA LYS A 284 -6.35 10.48 35.12
C LYS A 284 -7.28 10.08 36.26
N MET A 285 -7.57 8.79 36.39
CA MET A 285 -8.44 8.28 37.45
C MET A 285 -7.77 8.36 38.82
N TRP A 286 -6.46 8.08 38.90
CA TRP A 286 -5.69 8.21 40.12
C TRP A 286 -5.63 9.65 40.64
N ASP A 287 -5.39 10.61 39.75
CA ASP A 287 -5.37 12.03 40.11
C ASP A 287 -6.75 12.48 40.64
N ALA A 288 -7.82 12.05 39.98
CA ALA A 288 -9.20 12.32 40.41
C ALA A 288 -9.54 11.69 41.77
N PHE A 289 -9.06 10.46 42.02
CA PHE A 289 -9.25 9.76 43.28
C PHE A 289 -8.51 10.43 44.45
N ARG A 290 -7.26 10.85 44.20
CA ARG A 290 -6.37 11.34 45.25
C ARG A 290 -6.71 12.77 45.68
N LYS A 291 -7.11 13.62 44.72
CA LYS A 291 -7.39 15.05 44.94
C LYS A 291 -8.29 15.35 46.17
N PRO A 292 -9.51 14.79 46.30
CA PRO A 292 -10.38 15.13 47.43
C PRO A 292 -9.80 14.69 48.78
N ILE A 293 -9.02 13.62 48.82
CA ILE A 293 -8.35 13.13 50.02
C ILE A 293 -7.20 14.07 50.40
N ASP A 294 -6.35 14.43 49.44
CA ASP A 294 -5.24 15.37 49.65
C ASP A 294 -5.76 16.73 50.14
N ASP A 295 -6.81 17.26 49.51
CA ASP A 295 -7.47 18.51 49.89
C ASP A 295 -8.02 18.43 51.35
N ALA A 296 -8.57 17.28 51.77
CA ALA A 296 -9.05 17.08 53.15
C ALA A 296 -7.92 17.03 54.19
N PHE A 297 -6.79 16.37 53.88
CA PHE A 297 -5.61 16.38 54.74
C PHE A 297 -4.99 17.78 54.88
N GLN A 298 -4.97 18.56 53.79
CA GLN A 298 -4.53 19.96 53.82
C GLN A 298 -5.43 20.80 54.73
N ARG A 299 -6.76 20.68 54.61
CA ARG A 299 -7.72 21.37 55.51
C ARG A 299 -7.46 21.04 56.98
N LYS A 300 -7.34 19.76 57.32
CA LYS A 300 -7.05 19.30 58.69
C LYS A 300 -5.72 19.85 59.25
N THR A 301 -4.70 19.95 58.39
CA THR A 301 -3.39 20.50 58.77
C THR A 301 -3.51 22.00 59.06
N ALA A 302 -4.17 22.75 58.16
CA ALA A 302 -4.40 24.18 58.35
C ALA A 302 -5.25 24.49 59.59
N GLU A 303 -6.27 23.69 59.89
CA GLU A 303 -7.08 23.82 61.11
C GLU A 303 -6.25 23.58 62.37
N ARG A 304 -5.38 22.57 62.37
CA ARG A 304 -4.46 22.29 63.48
C ARG A 304 -3.47 23.43 63.70
N GLU A 305 -2.88 23.97 62.63
CA GLU A 305 -1.97 25.12 62.69
C GLU A 305 -2.68 26.36 63.24
N LYS A 306 -3.91 26.62 62.79
CA LYS A 306 -4.74 27.72 63.32
C LYS A 306 -5.05 27.54 64.81
N ALA A 307 -5.41 26.33 65.23
CA ALA A 307 -5.67 26.02 66.64
C ALA A 307 -4.41 26.19 67.51
N ALA A 308 -3.24 25.75 67.01
CA ALA A 308 -1.96 25.93 67.70
C ALA A 308 -1.56 27.41 67.81
N ALA A 309 -1.77 28.21 66.77
CA ALA A 309 -1.51 29.65 66.79
C ALA A 309 -2.42 30.39 67.79
N ALA A 310 -3.72 30.06 67.80
CA ALA A 310 -4.68 30.65 68.75
C ALA A 310 -4.33 30.31 70.22
N LEU A 311 -3.83 29.09 70.48
CA LEU A 311 -3.36 28.71 71.81
C LEU A 311 -2.16 29.58 72.25
N GLY A 312 -1.19 29.80 71.36
CA GLY A 312 -0.04 30.68 71.64
C GLY A 312 -0.41 32.14 71.84
N GLU A 313 -1.46 32.63 71.16
CA GLU A 313 -2.03 33.97 71.42
C GLU A 313 -2.72 34.03 72.78
N TYR A 314 -3.51 33.02 73.13
CA TYR A 314 -4.15 32.93 74.45
C TYR A 314 -3.11 32.91 75.57
N ASP A 315 -2.06 32.10 75.45
CA ASP A 315 -0.96 32.04 76.42
C ASP A 315 -0.27 33.42 76.59
N ARG A 316 -0.08 34.15 75.48
CA ARG A 316 0.46 35.51 75.51
C ARG A 316 -0.50 36.47 76.25
N MET A 317 -1.79 36.42 75.95
CA MET A 317 -2.80 37.25 76.61
C MET A 317 -2.88 36.97 78.12
N VAL A 318 -2.78 35.71 78.53
CA VAL A 318 -2.75 35.32 79.95
C VAL A 318 -1.54 35.90 80.66
N LEU A 319 -0.35 35.83 80.05
CA LEU A 319 0.86 36.43 80.62
C LEU A 319 0.78 37.95 80.73
N GLU A 320 0.19 38.62 79.73
CA GLU A 320 -0.03 40.08 79.77
C GLU A 320 -1.05 40.46 80.85
N ALA A 321 -2.16 39.73 80.98
CA ALA A 321 -3.15 39.93 82.02
C ALA A 321 -2.56 39.71 83.43
N SER A 322 -1.76 38.67 83.63
CA SER A 322 -1.06 38.40 84.90
C SER A 322 -0.15 39.56 85.29
N LYS A 323 0.66 40.08 84.35
CA LYS A 323 1.53 41.23 84.59
C LYS A 323 0.73 42.50 84.89
N ALA A 324 -0.39 42.71 84.22
CA ALA A 324 -1.27 43.85 84.48
C ALA A 324 -1.85 43.81 85.90
N VAL A 325 -2.29 42.63 86.36
CA VAL A 325 -2.75 42.41 87.74
C VAL A 325 -1.61 42.63 88.74
N GLU A 326 -0.43 42.05 88.52
CA GLU A 326 0.75 42.25 89.38
C GLU A 326 1.10 43.75 89.52
N ALA A 327 1.10 44.48 88.40
CA ALA A 327 1.36 45.91 88.39
C ALA A 327 0.26 46.72 89.12
N ALA A 328 -1.02 46.38 88.92
CA ALA A 328 -2.12 47.02 89.62
C ALA A 328 -2.04 46.79 91.14
N THR A 329 -1.74 45.54 91.55
CA THR A 329 -1.57 45.16 92.96
C THR A 329 -0.38 45.90 93.61
N ALA A 330 0.74 46.05 92.91
CA ALA A 330 1.92 46.77 93.39
C ALA A 330 1.69 48.29 93.52
N SER A 331 0.78 48.87 92.74
CA SER A 331 0.48 50.31 92.75
C SER A 331 -0.48 50.75 93.86
N GLY A 332 -1.22 49.81 94.47
CA GLY A 332 -2.19 50.07 95.53
C GLY A 332 -3.49 50.76 95.08
N ASP A 333 -3.72 50.91 93.77
CA ASP A 333 -4.91 51.54 93.19
C ASP A 333 -6.07 50.52 93.07
N VAL A 334 -6.91 50.47 94.11
CA VAL A 334 -8.03 49.50 94.24
C VAL A 334 -9.05 49.60 93.09
N GLN A 335 -9.10 50.72 92.35
CA GLN A 335 -9.99 50.85 91.18
C GLN A 335 -9.46 50.18 89.91
N LYS A 336 -8.20 49.70 89.89
CA LYS A 336 -7.54 49.08 88.73
C LYS A 336 -7.22 47.59 88.88
N ILE A 337 -7.58 46.98 90.02
CA ILE A 337 -7.46 45.54 90.31
C ILE A 337 -8.77 44.85 89.89
#